data_AF-A0A842PEV9-F1
#
_entry.id   AF-A0A842PEV9-F1
#
_cell.length_a   1.000
_cell.length_b   1.000
_cell.length_c   1.000
_cell.angle_alpha   90.00
_cell.angle_beta   90.00
_cell.angle_gamma   90.00
#
_symmetry.space_group_name_H-M   'P 1'
#
loop_
_entity.id
_entity.type
_entity.pdbx_description
1 polymer ?
#
loop_
_entity_poly.entity_id
_entity_poly.type
_entity_poly.pdbx_seq_one_letter_code
_entity_poly.pdbx_strand_id
1 'polypeptide(L)'
;MNTKPLIFGLILVLAAVGIFFSGCIQQPTPEEELHLLKTDPIDLSGVQTDKKISFIEHYSLDSLNVTLRTSQYELPLKTEKISNFNDFSTKISLDEDALRLLEENGFVVISNPFNPEEEYITEPYKTMKEREIPVFITSDSLLHLYHIQFDETLRQIEEREFYDTIWEISNELLNESMEDYNMCGGDLKEASRRNVAYFAVGLSLLQPKEEQLCTGKCRDPGLASAYFDREDLEKYSFEVPDFVKSDVEKELALIEKHEGFSESPIFRYNEDYSQYVPRGHYTRSEKLKNYFKAFMWYGRMNFLLKGGP
;
A
#
# COMPACT_ATOMS: atom_id res chain seq x y z
N MET A 1 19.44 70.96 -4.94
CA MET A 1 19.22 69.94 -5.98
C MET A 1 19.43 68.58 -5.36
N ASN A 2 18.34 67.88 -5.03
CA ASN A 2 18.38 66.51 -4.51
C ASN A 2 17.17 65.76 -5.11
N THR A 3 17.28 65.41 -6.39
CA THR A 3 16.21 64.86 -7.25
C THR A 3 16.08 63.34 -7.13
N LYS A 4 16.31 62.78 -5.93
CA LYS A 4 16.22 61.34 -5.68
C LYS A 4 14.88 60.81 -5.13
N PRO A 5 13.97 61.58 -4.49
CA PRO A 5 12.70 61.00 -4.02
C PRO A 5 11.61 60.95 -5.10
N LEU A 6 11.72 61.75 -6.18
CA LEU A 6 10.70 61.82 -7.24
C LEU A 6 10.75 60.61 -8.19
N ILE A 7 11.94 60.04 -8.41
CA ILE A 7 12.15 58.91 -9.33
C ILE A 7 11.65 57.61 -8.69
N PHE A 8 11.80 57.45 -7.37
CA PHE A 8 11.30 56.26 -6.66
C PHE A 8 9.77 56.21 -6.58
N GLY A 9 9.11 57.38 -6.41
CA GLY A 9 7.65 57.46 -6.46
C GLY A 9 7.07 57.16 -7.85
N LEU A 10 7.76 57.58 -8.91
CA LEU A 10 7.32 57.33 -10.29
C LEU A 10 7.46 55.85 -10.69
N ILE A 11 8.51 55.17 -10.21
CA ILE A 11 8.74 53.74 -10.46
C ILE A 11 7.71 52.89 -9.69
N LEU A 12 7.33 53.28 -8.46
CA LEU A 12 6.31 52.54 -7.69
C LEU A 12 4.91 52.67 -8.31
N VAL A 13 4.57 53.83 -8.88
CA VAL A 13 3.30 54.06 -9.58
C VAL A 13 3.26 53.32 -10.93
N LEU A 14 4.37 53.29 -11.67
CA LEU A 14 4.46 52.51 -12.91
C LEU A 14 4.42 50.99 -12.67
N ALA A 15 4.99 50.50 -11.56
CA ALA A 15 4.88 49.10 -11.16
C ALA A 15 3.45 48.74 -10.71
N ALA A 16 2.72 49.64 -10.04
CA ALA A 16 1.34 49.42 -9.65
C ALA A 16 0.37 49.45 -10.85
N VAL A 17 0.61 50.30 -11.86
CA VAL A 17 -0.21 50.34 -13.08
C VAL A 17 0.05 49.14 -14.00
N GLY A 18 1.27 48.58 -13.98
CA GLY A 18 1.60 47.34 -14.71
C GLY A 18 0.91 46.08 -14.19
N ILE A 19 0.43 46.09 -12.93
CA ILE A 19 -0.26 44.93 -12.33
C ILE A 19 -1.77 44.98 -12.58
N PHE A 20 -2.35 46.15 -12.87
CA PHE A 20 -3.78 46.27 -13.17
C PHE A 20 -4.16 46.05 -14.64
N PHE A 21 -3.20 46.07 -15.58
CA PHE A 21 -3.47 45.88 -17.02
C PHE A 21 -3.08 44.52 -17.58
N SER A 22 -2.51 43.62 -16.77
CA SER A 22 -2.19 42.24 -17.21
C SER A 22 -3.28 41.21 -16.85
N GLY A 23 -4.42 41.67 -16.32
CA GLY A 23 -5.52 40.83 -15.81
C GLY A 23 -6.69 40.57 -16.77
N CYS A 24 -6.56 40.93 -18.05
CA CYS A 24 -7.50 40.49 -19.07
C CYS A 24 -6.77 39.66 -20.13
N ILE A 25 -6.32 38.47 -19.72
CA ILE A 25 -6.33 37.36 -20.67
C ILE A 25 -7.81 37.17 -21.00
N GLN A 26 -8.25 37.65 -22.16
CA GLN A 26 -9.43 37.06 -22.77
C GLN A 26 -9.13 35.56 -22.79
N GLN A 27 -9.79 34.81 -21.91
CA GLN A 27 -9.94 33.38 -22.14
C GLN A 27 -10.42 33.30 -23.59
N PRO A 28 -9.72 32.58 -24.48
CA PRO A 28 -10.35 32.22 -25.72
C PRO A 28 -11.71 31.65 -25.29
N THR A 29 -12.80 32.20 -25.83
CA THR A 29 -14.08 31.48 -25.84
C THR A 29 -13.70 30.04 -26.13
N PRO A 30 -14.04 29.07 -25.28
CA PRO A 30 -13.77 27.69 -25.62
C PRO A 30 -14.54 27.49 -26.93
N GLU A 31 -13.82 27.53 -28.05
CA GLU A 31 -14.23 26.75 -29.21
C GLU A 31 -14.52 25.40 -28.61
N GLU A 32 -15.72 24.88 -28.86
CA GLU A 32 -16.07 23.50 -28.51
C GLU A 32 -14.98 22.62 -29.13
N GLU A 33 -13.89 22.38 -28.40
CA GLU A 33 -12.98 21.30 -28.67
C GLU A 33 -13.88 20.08 -28.52
N LEU A 34 -14.35 19.59 -29.66
CA LEU A 34 -15.01 18.31 -29.77
C LEU A 34 -14.04 17.34 -29.12
N HIS A 35 -14.32 16.97 -27.86
CA HIS A 35 -13.54 15.98 -27.12
C HIS A 35 -13.73 14.65 -27.84
N LEU A 36 -12.94 14.45 -28.90
CA LEU A 36 -13.04 13.31 -29.77
C LEU A 36 -12.21 12.20 -29.17
N LEU A 37 -12.87 11.16 -28.67
CA LEU A 37 -12.20 9.92 -28.32
C LEU A 37 -11.90 9.19 -29.62
N LYS A 38 -10.63 9.23 -30.03
CA LYS A 38 -10.11 8.45 -31.15
C LYS A 38 -9.17 7.38 -30.61
N THR A 39 -9.51 6.12 -30.80
CA THR A 39 -8.62 4.98 -30.55
C THR A 39 -8.18 4.38 -31.87
N ASP A 40 -6.92 4.00 -31.96
CA ASP A 40 -6.40 3.24 -33.09
C ASP A 40 -6.80 1.76 -32.94
N PRO A 41 -6.97 1.02 -34.05
CA PRO A 41 -7.28 -0.39 -33.98
C PRO A 41 -6.09 -1.17 -33.42
N ILE A 42 -6.37 -2.20 -32.61
CA ILE A 42 -5.36 -3.13 -32.10
C ILE A 42 -5.65 -4.49 -32.69
N ASP A 43 -4.71 -5.01 -33.47
CA ASP A 43 -4.72 -6.38 -33.99
C ASP A 43 -3.43 -7.08 -33.56
N LEU A 44 -3.56 -8.12 -32.75
CA LEU A 44 -2.42 -8.87 -32.22
C LEU A 44 -2.21 -10.21 -32.93
N SER A 45 -2.98 -10.53 -33.97
CA SER A 45 -2.92 -11.81 -34.70
C SER A 45 -1.56 -12.13 -35.32
N GLY A 46 -0.75 -11.10 -35.60
CA GLY A 46 0.60 -11.23 -36.15
C GLY A 46 1.75 -11.23 -35.12
N VAL A 47 1.46 -11.11 -33.81
CA VAL A 47 2.50 -11.01 -32.78
C VAL A 47 3.02 -12.40 -32.42
N GLN A 48 4.28 -12.68 -32.77
CA GLN A 48 4.97 -13.89 -32.33
C GLN A 48 5.43 -13.73 -30.89
N THR A 49 4.90 -14.56 -29.99
CA THR A 49 5.35 -14.65 -28.60
C THR A 49 6.12 -15.95 -28.37
N ASP A 50 7.21 -15.90 -27.60
CA ASP A 50 8.06 -17.07 -27.27
C ASP A 50 7.30 -18.19 -26.54
N LYS A 51 6.14 -17.87 -25.94
CA LYS A 51 5.15 -18.82 -25.41
C LYS A 51 3.88 -18.75 -26.24
N LYS A 52 3.32 -19.90 -26.66
CA LYS A 52 2.02 -19.98 -27.34
C LYS A 52 0.90 -19.51 -26.39
N ILE A 53 0.58 -18.22 -26.41
CA ILE A 53 -0.61 -17.69 -25.76
C ILE A 53 -1.74 -17.75 -26.80
N SER A 54 -2.47 -18.86 -26.80
CA SER A 54 -3.53 -19.17 -27.80
C SER A 54 -4.63 -18.12 -27.92
N PHE A 55 -4.76 -17.20 -26.96
CA PHE A 55 -5.80 -16.17 -26.96
C PHE A 55 -5.42 -14.91 -27.77
N ILE A 56 -4.14 -14.71 -28.08
CA ILE A 56 -3.68 -13.50 -28.79
C ILE A 56 -4.23 -13.45 -30.23
N GLU A 57 -4.31 -14.61 -30.89
CA GLU A 57 -4.85 -14.74 -32.26
C GLU A 57 -6.34 -14.36 -32.37
N HIS A 58 -7.04 -14.23 -31.23
CA HIS A 58 -8.46 -13.92 -31.16
C HIS A 58 -8.75 -12.51 -30.60
N TYR A 59 -7.72 -11.72 -30.30
CA TYR A 59 -7.90 -10.36 -29.80
C TYR A 59 -7.79 -9.34 -30.93
N SER A 60 -8.93 -8.70 -31.25
CA SER A 60 -9.00 -7.54 -32.13
C SER A 60 -9.85 -6.46 -31.48
N LEU A 61 -9.35 -5.22 -31.46
CA LEU A 61 -10.08 -4.05 -31.02
C LEU A 61 -10.24 -3.10 -32.21
N ASP A 62 -11.49 -2.80 -32.57
CA ASP A 62 -11.79 -1.84 -33.63
C ASP A 62 -11.47 -0.40 -33.19
N SER A 63 -11.17 0.45 -34.16
CA SER A 63 -10.99 1.87 -33.90
C SER A 63 -12.30 2.50 -33.43
N LEU A 64 -12.27 3.20 -32.29
CA LEU A 64 -13.39 3.97 -31.79
C LEU A 64 -13.20 5.43 -32.17
N ASN A 65 -14.22 6.03 -32.78
CA ASN A 65 -14.23 7.46 -33.08
C ASN A 65 -15.55 8.05 -32.59
N VAL A 66 -15.56 8.54 -31.36
CA VAL A 66 -16.76 9.04 -30.69
C VAL A 66 -16.53 10.46 -30.21
N THR A 67 -17.45 11.35 -30.55
CA THR A 67 -17.48 12.68 -29.94
C THR A 67 -18.06 12.56 -28.54
N LEU A 68 -17.24 12.80 -27.53
CA LEU A 68 -17.68 12.81 -26.13
C LEU A 68 -18.57 14.04 -25.92
N ARG A 69 -19.86 13.79 -25.74
CA ARG A 69 -20.86 14.81 -25.38
C ARG A 69 -21.69 14.29 -24.23
N THR A 70 -21.70 15.05 -23.13
CA THR A 70 -22.64 14.87 -22.03
C THR A 70 -23.39 16.18 -21.83
N SER A 71 -24.67 16.09 -21.45
CA SER A 71 -25.46 17.27 -21.13
C SER A 71 -24.87 17.94 -19.89
N GLN A 72 -24.36 19.15 -20.06
CA GLN A 72 -23.85 19.95 -18.95
C GLN A 72 -25.00 20.48 -18.09
N TYR A 73 -24.72 20.70 -16.82
CA TYR A 73 -25.63 21.35 -15.87
C TYR A 73 -24.94 22.53 -15.21
N GLU A 74 -25.74 23.48 -14.73
CA GLU A 74 -25.25 24.66 -14.01
C GLU A 74 -25.41 24.46 -12.51
N LEU A 75 -24.44 24.97 -11.74
CA LEU A 75 -24.49 25.02 -10.29
C LEU A 75 -25.02 26.38 -9.80
N PRO A 76 -25.74 26.43 -8.66
CA PRO A 76 -26.18 25.29 -7.86
C PRO A 76 -27.29 24.48 -8.55
N LEU A 77 -27.26 23.16 -8.35
CA LEU A 77 -28.30 22.26 -8.82
C LEU A 77 -29.64 22.61 -8.16
N LYS A 78 -30.71 22.45 -8.94
CA LYS A 78 -32.07 22.43 -8.43
C LYS A 78 -32.52 20.98 -8.43
N THR A 79 -32.84 20.42 -7.27
CA THR A 79 -33.29 19.04 -7.10
C THR A 79 -34.48 18.68 -8.00
N GLU A 80 -35.38 19.64 -8.24
CA GLU A 80 -36.51 19.55 -9.18
C GLU A 80 -36.11 19.27 -10.64
N LYS A 81 -34.89 19.63 -11.04
CA LYS A 81 -34.34 19.40 -12.39
C LYS A 81 -33.66 18.03 -12.54
N ILE A 82 -33.46 17.30 -11.44
CA ILE A 82 -32.80 15.99 -11.44
C ILE A 82 -33.87 14.93 -11.76
N SER A 83 -33.71 14.25 -12.90
CA SER A 83 -34.74 13.37 -13.47
C SER A 83 -35.15 12.21 -12.57
N ASN A 84 -34.24 11.67 -11.76
CA ASN A 84 -34.47 10.50 -10.90
C ASN A 84 -34.47 10.83 -9.39
N PHE A 85 -34.51 12.11 -8.99
CA PHE A 85 -34.34 12.48 -7.58
C PHE A 85 -35.45 11.96 -6.66
N ASN A 86 -36.70 11.95 -7.13
CA ASN A 86 -37.82 11.42 -6.35
C ASN A 86 -37.68 9.91 -6.09
N ASP A 87 -37.22 9.13 -7.07
CA ASP A 87 -36.97 7.69 -6.87
C ASP A 87 -35.76 7.48 -5.95
N PHE A 88 -34.66 8.20 -6.19
CA PHE A 88 -33.43 8.14 -5.38
C PHE A 88 -33.69 8.46 -3.90
N SER A 89 -34.40 9.55 -3.61
CA SER A 89 -34.67 10.02 -2.25
C SER A 89 -35.54 9.06 -1.41
N THR A 90 -36.30 8.18 -2.06
CA THR A 90 -37.04 7.11 -1.35
C THR A 90 -36.14 5.95 -0.92
N LYS A 91 -35.01 5.77 -1.62
CA LYS A 91 -34.07 4.65 -1.41
C LYS A 91 -32.88 5.04 -0.53
N ILE A 92 -32.42 6.28 -0.65
CA ILE A 92 -31.32 6.87 0.12
C ILE A 92 -31.78 8.22 0.68
N SER A 93 -31.83 8.32 2.01
CA SER A 93 -32.16 9.57 2.69
C SER A 93 -30.91 10.43 2.84
N LEU A 94 -31.00 11.68 2.39
CA LEU A 94 -29.97 12.71 2.60
C LEU A 94 -30.43 13.64 3.72
N ASP A 95 -29.53 13.95 4.65
CA ASP A 95 -29.77 15.03 5.62
C ASP A 95 -29.67 16.42 4.97
N GLU A 96 -30.04 17.46 5.71
CA GLU A 96 -30.07 18.84 5.19
C GLU A 96 -28.68 19.34 4.76
N ASP A 97 -27.61 18.89 5.42
CA ASP A 97 -26.24 19.27 5.08
C ASP A 97 -25.78 18.59 3.80
N ALA A 98 -26.06 17.29 3.65
CA ALA A 98 -25.76 16.51 2.46
C ALA A 98 -26.55 17.03 1.25
N LEU A 99 -27.82 17.42 1.44
CA LEU A 99 -28.63 18.02 0.39
C LEU A 99 -28.07 19.36 -0.06
N ARG A 100 -27.68 20.22 0.88
CA ARG A 100 -27.04 21.51 0.57
C ARG A 100 -25.75 21.32 -0.21
N LEU A 101 -24.90 20.36 0.20
CA LEU A 101 -23.65 20.05 -0.51
C LEU A 101 -23.91 19.51 -1.93
N LEU A 102 -24.94 18.69 -2.11
CA LEU A 102 -25.35 18.20 -3.43
C LEU A 102 -25.81 19.35 -4.33
N GLU A 103 -26.61 20.28 -3.81
CA GLU A 103 -27.07 21.45 -4.57
C GLU A 103 -25.91 22.38 -4.94
N GLU A 104 -25.01 22.68 -3.99
CA GLU A 104 -23.88 23.57 -4.22
C GLU A 104 -22.83 22.98 -5.18
N ASN A 105 -22.47 21.70 -5.01
CA ASN A 105 -21.33 21.10 -5.69
C ASN A 105 -21.70 20.15 -6.84
N GLY A 106 -22.97 19.77 -6.95
CA GLY A 106 -23.44 18.76 -7.91
C GLY A 106 -23.13 17.31 -7.50
N PHE A 107 -22.45 17.10 -6.37
CA PHE A 107 -22.20 15.79 -5.78
C PHE A 107 -22.10 15.91 -4.25
N VAL A 108 -22.28 14.79 -3.56
CA VAL A 108 -22.09 14.68 -2.12
C VAL A 108 -21.50 13.31 -1.78
N VAL A 109 -20.64 13.26 -0.77
CA VAL A 109 -20.11 12.01 -0.21
C VAL A 109 -20.83 11.76 1.12
N ILE A 110 -21.43 10.59 1.24
CA ILE A 110 -22.15 10.15 2.44
C ILE A 110 -21.59 8.82 2.92
N SER A 111 -21.71 8.54 4.22
CA SER A 111 -21.45 7.21 4.76
C SER A 111 -22.41 6.18 4.14
N ASN A 112 -21.98 4.92 4.05
CA ASN A 112 -22.80 3.85 3.49
C ASN A 112 -24.12 3.72 4.29
N PRO A 113 -25.29 4.04 3.71
CA PRO A 113 -26.56 4.03 4.44
C PRO A 113 -27.10 2.62 4.68
N PHE A 114 -26.53 1.60 4.02
CA PHE A 114 -26.99 0.22 4.12
C PHE A 114 -26.19 -0.58 5.15
N ASN A 115 -24.88 -0.40 5.18
CA ASN A 115 -23.98 -1.05 6.13
C ASN A 115 -22.74 -0.16 6.38
N PRO A 116 -22.71 0.62 7.47
CA PRO A 116 -21.57 1.50 7.78
C PRO A 116 -20.25 0.76 8.02
N GLU A 117 -20.32 -0.51 8.44
CA GLU A 117 -19.17 -1.37 8.73
C GLU A 117 -18.77 -2.24 7.51
N GLU A 118 -19.28 -1.92 6.31
CA GLU A 118 -18.97 -2.69 5.10
C GLU A 118 -17.53 -2.43 4.64
N GLU A 119 -16.74 -3.50 4.55
CA GLU A 119 -15.35 -3.45 4.10
C GLU A 119 -15.20 -3.94 2.65
N TYR A 120 -16.17 -4.72 2.14
CA TYR A 120 -16.10 -5.26 0.78
C TYR A 120 -16.67 -4.27 -0.22
N ILE A 121 -15.81 -3.78 -1.12
CA ILE A 121 -16.21 -2.84 -2.18
C ILE A 121 -17.35 -3.38 -3.06
N THR A 122 -17.54 -4.71 -3.15
CA THR A 122 -18.55 -5.33 -4.00
C THR A 122 -19.96 -5.29 -3.41
N GLU A 123 -20.09 -5.24 -2.08
CA GLU A 123 -21.40 -5.31 -1.42
C GLU A 123 -22.26 -4.05 -1.64
N PRO A 124 -21.71 -2.81 -1.63
CA PRO A 124 -22.47 -1.63 -2.04
C PRO A 124 -23.02 -1.73 -3.47
N TYR A 125 -22.23 -2.26 -4.42
CA TYR A 125 -22.65 -2.42 -5.82
C TYR A 125 -23.79 -3.43 -5.95
N LYS A 126 -23.68 -4.55 -5.23
CA LYS A 126 -24.72 -5.57 -5.18
C LYS A 126 -26.01 -5.01 -4.56
N THR A 127 -25.90 -4.32 -3.43
CA THR A 127 -27.05 -3.71 -2.74
C THR A 127 -27.73 -2.66 -3.61
N MET A 128 -26.95 -1.78 -4.27
CA MET A 128 -27.49 -0.77 -5.19
C MET A 128 -28.20 -1.44 -6.38
N LYS A 129 -27.61 -2.49 -6.96
CA LYS A 129 -28.23 -3.26 -8.05
C LYS A 129 -29.54 -3.91 -7.63
N GLU A 130 -29.58 -4.58 -6.47
CA GLU A 130 -30.78 -5.25 -5.94
C GLU A 130 -31.91 -4.26 -5.62
N ARG A 131 -31.58 -3.03 -5.25
CA ARG A 131 -32.53 -1.94 -4.98
C ARG A 131 -32.83 -1.05 -6.19
N GLU A 132 -32.34 -1.42 -7.36
CA GLU A 132 -32.50 -0.65 -8.60
C GLU A 132 -32.04 0.81 -8.44
N ILE A 133 -30.93 1.03 -7.71
CA ILE A 133 -30.26 2.33 -7.60
C ILE A 133 -29.21 2.39 -8.71
N PRO A 134 -29.22 3.43 -9.57
CA PRO A 134 -28.22 3.58 -10.63
C PRO A 134 -26.80 3.62 -10.06
N VAL A 135 -25.91 2.81 -10.63
CA VAL A 135 -24.49 2.77 -10.25
C VAL A 135 -23.67 3.48 -11.31
N PHE A 136 -22.84 4.43 -10.88
CA PHE A 136 -21.83 5.04 -11.73
C PHE A 136 -20.50 4.30 -11.53
N ILE A 137 -20.02 3.64 -12.58
CA ILE A 137 -18.76 2.87 -12.55
C ILE A 137 -17.63 3.77 -13.04
N THR A 138 -16.66 4.02 -12.16
CA THR A 138 -15.42 4.74 -12.49
C THR A 138 -14.28 3.76 -12.78
N SER A 139 -13.16 4.28 -13.28
CA SER A 139 -11.90 3.53 -13.41
C SER A 139 -11.44 2.92 -12.09
N ASP A 140 -11.84 3.48 -10.94
CA ASP A 140 -11.43 3.00 -9.62
C ASP A 140 -11.92 1.57 -9.34
N SER A 141 -13.06 1.19 -9.93
CA SER A 141 -13.57 -0.19 -9.84
C SER A 141 -12.60 -1.18 -10.48
N LEU A 142 -11.97 -0.79 -11.60
CA LEU A 142 -10.96 -1.60 -12.28
C LEU A 142 -9.60 -1.51 -11.56
N LEU A 143 -9.21 -0.32 -11.10
CA LEU A 143 -7.97 -0.14 -10.32
C LEU A 143 -8.00 -0.95 -9.02
N HIS A 144 -9.16 -1.08 -8.37
CA HIS A 144 -9.31 -1.93 -7.20
C HIS A 144 -8.99 -3.41 -7.50
N LEU A 145 -9.45 -3.93 -8.66
CA LEU A 145 -9.10 -5.29 -9.08
C LEU A 145 -7.59 -5.44 -9.29
N TYR A 146 -6.95 -4.42 -9.86
CA TYR A 146 -5.50 -4.40 -10.01
C TYR A 146 -4.78 -4.40 -8.64
N HIS A 147 -5.27 -3.64 -7.66
CA HIS A 147 -4.74 -3.65 -6.29
C HIS A 147 -4.84 -5.05 -5.65
N ILE A 148 -6.01 -5.70 -5.73
CA ILE A 148 -6.16 -7.09 -5.22
C ILE A 148 -5.16 -8.02 -5.93
N GLN A 149 -5.06 -7.94 -7.25
CA GLN A 149 -4.16 -8.80 -8.02
C GLN A 149 -2.70 -8.58 -7.61
N PHE A 150 -2.28 -7.34 -7.46
CA PHE A 150 -0.92 -6.99 -7.05
C PHE A 150 -0.64 -7.51 -5.65
N ASP A 151 -1.52 -7.24 -4.68
CA ASP A 151 -1.36 -7.69 -3.28
C ASP A 151 -1.32 -9.23 -3.19
N GLU A 152 -2.19 -9.94 -3.91
CA GLU A 152 -2.18 -11.41 -3.95
C GLU A 152 -0.91 -11.97 -4.61
N THR A 153 -0.39 -11.29 -5.64
CA THR A 153 0.86 -11.69 -6.29
C THR A 153 2.03 -11.50 -5.34
N LEU A 154 2.13 -10.33 -4.70
CA LEU A 154 3.18 -10.03 -3.74
C LEU A 154 3.14 -11.01 -2.56
N ARG A 155 1.95 -11.23 -1.97
CA ARG A 155 1.75 -12.20 -0.89
C ARG A 155 2.26 -13.59 -1.27
N GLN A 156 1.90 -14.07 -2.46
CA GLN A 156 2.34 -15.40 -2.91
C GLN A 156 3.85 -15.49 -3.10
N ILE A 157 4.49 -14.43 -3.63
CA ILE A 157 5.95 -14.38 -3.79
C ILE A 157 6.63 -14.33 -2.41
N GLU A 158 6.12 -13.51 -1.49
CA GLU A 158 6.65 -13.41 -0.12
C GLU A 158 6.61 -14.76 0.60
N GLU A 159 5.47 -15.45 0.51
CA GLU A 159 5.22 -16.71 1.22
C GLU A 159 5.96 -17.91 0.60
N ARG A 160 6.10 -17.95 -0.73
CA ARG A 160 6.67 -19.10 -1.46
C ARG A 160 8.15 -18.97 -1.76
N GLU A 161 8.61 -17.76 -2.10
CA GLU A 161 9.97 -17.54 -2.59
C GLU A 161 10.81 -16.76 -1.56
N PHE A 162 10.32 -15.59 -1.10
CA PHE A 162 11.15 -14.71 -0.27
C PHE A 162 11.36 -15.23 1.14
N TYR A 163 10.40 -15.97 1.70
CA TYR A 163 10.58 -16.60 3.00
C TYR A 163 11.78 -17.54 3.03
N ASP A 164 11.91 -18.38 2.01
CA ASP A 164 12.99 -19.34 1.91
C ASP A 164 14.31 -18.62 1.65
N THR A 165 14.28 -17.68 0.70
CA THR A 165 15.45 -16.87 0.34
C THR A 165 16.02 -16.11 1.54
N ILE A 166 15.17 -15.46 2.35
CA ILE A 166 15.64 -14.70 3.51
C ILE A 166 16.13 -15.61 4.63
N TRP A 167 15.55 -16.80 4.79
CA TRP A 167 16.05 -17.82 5.71
C TRP A 167 17.47 -18.26 5.31
N GLU A 168 17.66 -18.66 4.06
CA GLU A 168 18.95 -19.13 3.53
C GLU A 168 20.04 -18.06 3.69
N ILE A 169 19.79 -16.85 3.21
CA ILE A 169 20.73 -15.73 3.31
C ILE A 169 21.09 -15.45 4.77
N SER A 170 20.09 -15.42 5.66
CA SER A 170 20.33 -15.11 7.07
C SER A 170 21.13 -16.20 7.77
N ASN A 171 20.91 -17.46 7.41
CA ASN A 171 21.66 -18.59 7.95
C ASN A 171 23.11 -18.60 7.44
N GLU A 172 23.35 -18.31 6.16
CA GLU A 172 24.70 -18.17 5.61
C GLU A 172 25.47 -17.03 6.30
N LEU A 173 24.85 -15.85 6.42
CA LEU A 173 25.48 -14.69 7.05
C LEU A 173 25.68 -14.86 8.56
N LEU A 174 24.81 -15.62 9.24
CA LEU A 174 25.02 -16.03 10.63
C LEU A 174 26.30 -16.88 10.75
N ASN A 175 26.47 -17.88 9.87
CA ASN A 175 27.64 -18.75 9.89
C ASN A 175 28.94 -18.00 9.63
N GLU A 176 28.98 -17.14 8.62
CA GLU A 176 30.14 -16.28 8.33
C GLU A 176 30.47 -15.37 9.52
N SER A 177 29.44 -14.78 10.14
CA SER A 177 29.63 -13.93 11.33
C SER A 177 30.19 -14.70 12.54
N MET A 178 29.84 -15.99 12.68
CA MET A 178 30.40 -16.85 13.73
C MET A 178 31.86 -17.20 13.45
N GLU A 179 32.23 -17.44 12.19
CA GLU A 179 33.63 -17.65 11.80
C GLU A 179 34.48 -16.41 12.14
N ASP A 180 34.02 -15.23 11.74
CA ASP A 180 34.69 -13.96 12.05
C ASP A 180 34.81 -13.74 13.57
N TYR A 181 33.76 -14.02 14.33
CA TYR A 181 33.78 -13.92 15.79
C TYR A 181 34.85 -14.81 16.43
N ASN A 182 35.09 -16.00 15.87
CA ASN A 182 36.10 -16.93 16.38
C ASN A 182 37.52 -16.56 15.95
N MET A 183 37.70 -15.99 14.76
CA MET A 183 39.02 -15.61 14.21
C MET A 183 39.51 -14.24 14.69
N CYS A 184 38.60 -13.29 14.90
CA CYS A 184 38.94 -11.90 15.21
C CYS A 184 39.03 -11.61 16.72
N GLY A 185 39.72 -10.51 17.04
CA GLY A 185 39.84 -9.94 18.39
C GLY A 185 39.47 -8.46 18.41
N GLY A 186 39.40 -7.87 19.61
CA GLY A 186 39.12 -6.45 19.80
C GLY A 186 37.77 -6.02 19.22
N ASP A 187 37.74 -4.84 18.61
CA ASP A 187 36.52 -4.21 18.06
C ASP A 187 35.86 -5.07 16.96
N LEU A 188 36.66 -5.78 16.16
CA LEU A 188 36.14 -6.68 15.13
C LEU A 188 35.37 -7.84 15.73
N LYS A 189 35.86 -8.41 16.85
CA LYS A 189 35.14 -9.49 17.55
C LYS A 189 33.79 -9.01 18.08
N GLU A 190 33.72 -7.80 18.60
CA GLU A 190 32.47 -7.19 19.06
C GLU A 190 31.51 -6.91 17.89
N ALA A 191 32.02 -6.42 16.75
CA ALA A 191 31.22 -6.23 15.55
C ALA A 191 30.63 -7.55 15.05
N SER A 192 31.45 -8.60 14.93
CA SER A 192 30.99 -9.93 14.56
C SER A 192 29.99 -10.50 15.57
N ARG A 193 30.19 -10.27 16.89
CA ARG A 193 29.21 -10.66 17.92
C ARG A 193 27.83 -10.04 17.65
N ARG A 194 27.79 -8.76 17.28
CA ARG A 194 26.53 -8.06 16.96
C ARG A 194 25.92 -8.57 15.67
N ASN A 195 26.72 -8.90 14.65
CA ASN A 195 26.22 -9.53 13.44
C ASN A 195 25.58 -10.90 13.74
N VAL A 196 26.24 -11.73 14.56
CA VAL A 196 25.68 -13.00 15.01
C VAL A 196 24.33 -12.79 15.71
N ALA A 197 24.26 -11.83 16.65
CA ALA A 197 23.01 -11.52 17.33
C ALA A 197 21.92 -11.00 16.35
N TYR A 198 22.30 -10.16 15.39
CA TYR A 198 21.41 -9.60 14.38
C TYR A 198 20.75 -10.66 13.50
N PHE A 199 21.54 -11.58 12.95
CA PHE A 199 20.99 -12.67 12.12
C PHE A 199 20.27 -13.71 12.96
N ALA A 200 20.72 -13.98 14.19
CA ALA A 200 20.02 -14.88 15.11
C ALA A 200 18.61 -14.36 15.47
N VAL A 201 18.42 -13.05 15.70
CA VAL A 201 17.08 -12.49 15.93
C VAL A 201 16.18 -12.73 14.73
N GLY A 202 16.64 -12.40 13.52
CA GLY A 202 15.81 -12.58 12.32
C GLY A 202 15.50 -14.04 12.02
N LEU A 203 16.46 -14.96 12.19
CA LEU A 203 16.20 -16.41 12.10
C LEU A 203 15.23 -16.89 13.18
N SER A 204 15.32 -16.39 14.41
CA SER A 204 14.36 -16.73 15.47
C SER A 204 12.94 -16.23 15.17
N LEU A 205 12.80 -15.11 14.46
CA LEU A 205 11.49 -14.62 14.00
C LEU A 205 10.94 -15.45 12.83
N LEU A 206 11.80 -16.01 11.99
CA LEU A 206 11.44 -16.91 10.89
C LEU A 206 11.25 -18.37 11.35
N GLN A 207 11.78 -18.76 12.50
CA GLN A 207 11.66 -20.13 12.97
C GLN A 207 10.19 -20.41 13.40
N PRO A 208 9.50 -21.36 12.76
CA PRO A 208 8.13 -21.70 13.12
C PRO A 208 8.06 -22.39 14.49
N LYS A 209 6.96 -22.15 15.21
CA LYS A 209 6.69 -22.74 16.53
C LYS A 209 5.61 -23.81 16.46
N GLU A 210 5.60 -24.75 17.39
CA GLU A 210 4.58 -25.82 17.44
C GLU A 210 3.14 -25.28 17.54
N GLU A 211 2.95 -24.13 18.21
CA GLU A 211 1.66 -23.45 18.30
C GLU A 211 1.12 -22.91 16.97
N GLN A 212 2.01 -22.78 15.97
CA GLN A 212 1.68 -22.32 14.62
C GLN A 212 1.34 -23.48 13.66
N LEU A 213 1.32 -24.71 14.17
CA LEU A 213 0.77 -25.86 13.46
C LEU A 213 -0.76 -25.85 13.55
N CYS A 214 -1.40 -26.32 12.49
CA CYS A 214 -2.85 -26.42 12.50
C CYS A 214 -3.33 -27.53 13.46
N THR A 215 -4.07 -27.15 14.51
CA THR A 215 -4.65 -28.07 15.50
C THR A 215 -6.14 -28.30 15.24
N GLY A 216 -6.48 -29.43 14.60
CA GLY A 216 -7.85 -29.97 14.51
C GLY A 216 -8.82 -29.31 13.51
N LYS A 217 -8.62 -28.05 13.10
CA LYS A 217 -9.50 -27.32 12.16
C LYS A 217 -9.09 -27.42 10.67
N CYS A 218 -8.09 -28.22 10.35
CA CYS A 218 -7.43 -28.31 9.04
C CYS A 218 -8.16 -29.17 7.99
N ARG A 219 -9.45 -29.47 8.20
CA ARG A 219 -10.21 -30.27 7.24
C ARG A 219 -10.52 -29.50 5.96
N ASP A 220 -10.55 -28.17 6.05
CA ASP A 220 -10.64 -27.28 4.90
C ASP A 220 -9.23 -26.94 4.39
N PRO A 221 -8.91 -27.22 3.11
CA PRO A 221 -7.59 -26.95 2.54
C PRO A 221 -7.18 -25.46 2.59
N GLY A 222 -8.15 -24.54 2.50
CA GLY A 222 -7.88 -23.10 2.58
C GLY A 222 -7.44 -22.69 3.98
N LEU A 223 -8.12 -23.19 5.02
CA LEU A 223 -7.68 -22.99 6.41
C LEU A 223 -6.34 -23.69 6.71
N ALA A 224 -6.09 -24.86 6.13
CA ALA A 224 -4.84 -25.59 6.37
C ALA A 224 -3.62 -24.81 5.85
N SER A 225 -3.74 -24.17 4.68
CA SER A 225 -2.66 -23.36 4.09
C SER A 225 -2.25 -22.12 4.90
N ALA A 226 -3.04 -21.73 5.91
CA ALA A 226 -2.71 -20.61 6.79
C ALA A 226 -1.71 -20.96 7.90
N TYR A 227 -1.36 -22.24 8.07
CA TYR A 227 -0.48 -22.72 9.14
C TYR A 227 0.76 -23.39 8.55
N PHE A 228 1.81 -23.52 9.36
CA PHE A 228 2.97 -24.33 9.00
C PHE A 228 2.63 -25.82 9.02
N ASP A 229 3.40 -26.59 8.27
CA ASP A 229 3.42 -28.05 8.39
C ASP A 229 4.64 -28.56 9.17
N ARG A 230 4.75 -29.88 9.36
CA ARG A 230 5.87 -30.46 10.10
C ARG A 230 7.19 -30.40 9.33
N GLU A 231 7.12 -30.41 8.00
CA GLU A 231 8.32 -30.33 7.15
C GLU A 231 8.93 -28.93 7.27
N ASP A 232 8.11 -27.89 7.39
CA ASP A 232 8.55 -26.52 7.66
C ASP A 232 9.29 -26.40 9.01
N LEU A 233 8.81 -27.07 10.06
CA LEU A 233 9.48 -27.06 11.38
C LEU A 233 10.86 -27.74 11.34
N GLU A 234 11.00 -28.77 10.51
CA GLU A 234 12.29 -29.44 10.31
C GLU A 234 13.22 -28.59 9.41
N LYS A 235 12.66 -27.99 8.35
CA LYS A 235 13.41 -27.17 7.39
C LYS A 235 13.93 -25.88 8.01
N TYR A 236 13.06 -25.14 8.70
CA TYR A 236 13.38 -23.84 9.28
C TYR A 236 13.78 -23.97 10.75
N SER A 237 14.83 -24.75 11.02
CA SER A 237 15.34 -24.96 12.36
C SER A 237 16.79 -24.51 12.49
N PHE A 238 17.09 -23.77 13.55
CA PHE A 238 18.44 -23.40 13.94
C PHE A 238 18.52 -23.22 15.46
N GLU A 239 19.75 -23.12 15.98
CA GLU A 239 20.00 -22.86 17.39
C GLU A 239 20.74 -21.53 17.57
N VAL A 240 20.28 -20.73 18.53
CA VAL A 240 20.92 -19.46 18.88
C VAL A 240 22.22 -19.72 19.63
N PRO A 241 23.38 -19.18 19.19
CA PRO A 241 24.65 -19.38 19.88
C PRO A 241 24.65 -18.82 21.31
N ASP A 242 25.18 -19.60 22.27
CA ASP A 242 25.12 -19.28 23.70
C ASP A 242 25.65 -17.89 24.07
N PHE A 243 26.69 -17.42 23.37
CA PHE A 243 27.35 -16.15 23.67
C PHE A 243 26.52 -14.91 23.26
N VAL A 244 25.48 -15.06 22.43
CA VAL A 244 24.52 -13.98 22.10
C VAL A 244 23.12 -14.24 22.64
N LYS A 245 22.84 -15.45 23.15
CA LYS A 245 21.50 -15.91 23.54
C LYS A 245 20.76 -14.93 24.43
N SER A 246 21.42 -14.39 25.47
CA SER A 246 20.76 -13.43 26.37
C SER A 246 20.35 -12.12 25.68
N ASP A 247 21.14 -11.63 24.71
CA ASP A 247 20.80 -10.40 23.98
C ASP A 247 19.66 -10.68 23.01
N VAL A 248 19.71 -11.81 22.30
CA VAL A 248 18.67 -12.26 21.36
C VAL A 248 17.33 -12.47 22.05
N GLU A 249 17.29 -13.16 23.19
CA GLU A 249 16.05 -13.39 23.94
C GLU A 249 15.41 -12.09 24.43
N LYS A 250 16.22 -11.11 24.86
CA LYS A 250 15.73 -9.78 25.26
C LYS A 250 15.18 -9.00 24.08
N GLU A 251 15.85 -9.07 22.93
CA GLU A 251 15.40 -8.40 21.70
C GLU A 251 14.06 -8.98 21.23
N LEU A 252 13.95 -10.30 21.18
CA LEU A 252 12.72 -11.00 20.83
C LEU A 252 11.58 -10.67 21.80
N ALA A 253 11.85 -10.54 23.10
CA ALA A 253 10.85 -10.15 24.08
C ALA A 253 10.30 -8.73 23.85
N LEU A 254 11.14 -7.80 23.41
CA LEU A 254 10.70 -6.44 23.03
C LEU A 254 9.86 -6.47 21.76
N ILE A 255 10.29 -7.25 20.76
CA ILE A 255 9.55 -7.45 19.50
C ILE A 255 8.16 -8.04 19.76
N GLU A 256 8.03 -9.09 20.57
CA GLU A 256 6.74 -9.73 20.87
C GLU A 256 5.82 -8.87 21.75
N LYS A 257 6.37 -7.97 22.56
CA LYS A 257 5.59 -7.02 23.36
C LYS A 257 4.93 -5.92 22.53
N HIS A 258 5.53 -5.55 21.40
CA HIS A 258 5.08 -4.46 20.54
C HIS A 258 4.96 -3.10 21.26
N GLU A 259 5.79 -2.87 22.29
CA GLU A 259 5.74 -1.68 23.13
C GLU A 259 6.64 -0.57 22.55
N GLY A 260 6.05 0.38 21.80
CA GLY A 260 6.61 1.69 21.43
C GLY A 260 8.15 1.80 21.35
N PHE A 261 8.71 2.91 21.85
CA PHE A 261 10.16 3.11 21.87
C PHE A 261 10.82 2.43 23.07
N SER A 262 11.85 1.61 22.82
CA SER A 262 12.73 1.06 23.85
C SER A 262 14.17 0.91 23.31
N GLU A 263 15.15 0.88 24.21
CA GLU A 263 16.55 0.68 23.83
C GLU A 263 16.80 -0.78 23.42
N SER A 264 17.42 -0.99 22.24
CA SER A 264 17.82 -2.33 21.78
C SER A 264 18.96 -2.90 22.64
N PRO A 265 18.82 -4.13 23.19
CA PRO A 265 19.90 -4.80 23.92
C PRO A 265 21.15 -5.05 23.06
N ILE A 266 21.00 -5.16 21.74
CA ILE A 266 22.11 -5.41 20.80
C ILE A 266 22.77 -4.10 20.38
N PHE A 267 21.99 -3.11 19.93
CA PHE A 267 22.52 -1.93 19.25
C PHE A 267 22.57 -0.65 20.10
N ARG A 268 21.94 -0.65 21.29
CA ARG A 268 22.01 0.46 22.26
C ARG A 268 21.44 1.79 21.77
N TYR A 269 20.54 1.76 20.79
CA TYR A 269 19.72 2.89 20.40
C TYR A 269 18.24 2.53 20.53
N ASN A 270 17.39 3.55 20.58
CA ASN A 270 15.94 3.35 20.69
C ASN A 270 15.33 2.90 19.36
N GLU A 271 14.62 1.78 19.38
CA GLU A 271 13.80 1.26 18.29
C GLU A 271 12.32 1.36 18.65
N ASP A 272 11.46 1.54 17.65
CA ASP A 272 10.00 1.51 17.81
C ASP A 272 9.47 0.08 17.58
N TYR A 273 9.33 -0.68 18.67
CA TYR A 273 8.83 -2.05 18.65
C TYR A 273 7.32 -2.14 18.31
N SER A 274 6.58 -1.03 18.34
CA SER A 274 5.17 -1.04 17.90
C SER A 274 5.02 -1.32 16.39
N GLN A 275 6.10 -1.19 15.61
CA GLN A 275 6.10 -1.45 14.17
C GLN A 275 6.09 -2.95 13.82
N TYR A 276 6.30 -3.85 14.79
CA TYR A 276 6.42 -5.29 14.56
C TYR A 276 5.07 -6.04 14.63
N VAL A 277 3.94 -5.32 14.75
CA VAL A 277 2.59 -5.91 14.74
C VAL A 277 2.19 -6.28 13.30
N PRO A 278 1.99 -7.57 12.95
CA PRO A 278 1.53 -7.96 11.63
C PRO A 278 0.17 -7.34 11.28
N ARG A 279 0.02 -6.84 10.05
CA ARG A 279 -1.17 -6.12 9.58
C ARG A 279 -1.45 -6.39 8.10
N GLY A 280 -2.66 -6.12 7.63
CA GLY A 280 -3.04 -6.31 6.23
C GLY A 280 -2.95 -7.78 5.80
N HIS A 281 -2.40 -8.06 4.62
CA HIS A 281 -2.29 -9.43 4.10
C HIS A 281 -1.36 -10.33 4.92
N TYR A 282 -0.47 -9.76 5.74
CA TYR A 282 0.44 -10.54 6.58
C TYR A 282 -0.26 -11.32 7.70
N THR A 283 -1.52 -11.01 8.02
CA THR A 283 -2.28 -11.74 9.04
C THR A 283 -2.90 -13.04 8.53
N ARG A 284 -2.79 -13.32 7.22
CA ARG A 284 -3.50 -14.43 6.55
C ARG A 284 -2.88 -15.81 6.79
N SER A 285 -1.59 -15.87 7.13
CA SER A 285 -0.92 -17.12 7.49
C SER A 285 0.13 -16.89 8.57
N GLU A 286 0.44 -17.93 9.34
CA GLU A 286 1.51 -17.93 10.33
C GLU A 286 2.88 -17.66 9.69
N LYS A 287 3.08 -18.18 8.47
CA LYS A 287 4.29 -17.93 7.68
C LYS A 287 4.46 -16.45 7.36
N LEU A 288 3.40 -15.78 6.90
CA LEU A 288 3.46 -14.35 6.63
C LEU A 288 3.63 -13.49 7.90
N LYS A 289 3.10 -13.92 9.06
CA LYS A 289 3.35 -13.23 10.33
C LYS A 289 4.82 -13.28 10.74
N ASN A 290 5.45 -14.47 10.63
CA ASN A 290 6.87 -14.64 10.90
C ASN A 290 7.73 -13.83 9.93
N TYR A 291 7.40 -13.91 8.63
CA TYR A 291 8.06 -13.12 7.59
C TYR A 291 7.98 -11.62 7.87
N PHE A 292 6.80 -11.12 8.21
CA PHE A 292 6.59 -9.70 8.50
C PHE A 292 7.54 -9.24 9.61
N LYS A 293 7.57 -9.94 10.76
CA LYS A 293 8.43 -9.55 11.88
C LYS A 293 9.91 -9.55 11.49
N ALA A 294 10.37 -10.57 10.78
CA ALA A 294 11.75 -10.66 10.31
C ALA A 294 12.08 -9.58 9.27
N PHE A 295 11.21 -9.35 8.30
CA PHE A 295 11.38 -8.31 7.29
C PHE A 295 11.40 -6.91 7.91
N MET A 296 10.56 -6.66 8.91
CA MET A 296 10.59 -5.42 9.70
C MET A 296 11.90 -5.28 10.47
N TRP A 297 12.41 -6.35 11.09
CA TRP A 297 13.72 -6.36 11.77
C TRP A 297 14.84 -5.97 10.80
N TYR A 298 14.93 -6.66 9.66
CA TYR A 298 15.97 -6.42 8.65
C TYR A 298 15.85 -5.05 7.98
N GLY A 299 14.63 -4.55 7.78
CA GLY A 299 14.39 -3.27 7.11
C GLY A 299 14.57 -2.05 8.02
N ARG A 300 14.49 -2.20 9.33
CA ARG A 300 14.53 -1.08 10.29
C ARG A 300 15.83 -0.96 11.05
N MET A 301 16.48 -2.08 11.32
CA MET A 301 17.74 -2.07 12.06
C MET A 301 18.89 -1.53 11.23
N ASN A 302 19.57 -0.55 11.82
CA ASN A 302 20.68 0.16 11.21
C ASN A 302 21.98 -0.08 11.97
N PHE A 303 23.07 -0.26 11.23
CA PHE A 303 24.42 -0.33 11.78
C PHE A 303 25.04 1.06 11.87
N LEU A 304 24.78 1.74 12.99
CA LEU A 304 25.27 3.11 13.21
C LEU A 304 26.76 3.14 13.57
N LEU A 305 27.56 3.91 12.82
CA LEU A 305 29.00 4.05 13.05
C LEU A 305 29.37 4.67 14.41
N LYS A 306 28.49 5.48 14.99
CA LYS A 306 28.69 6.15 16.30
C LYS A 306 27.73 5.66 17.39
N GLY A 307 26.93 4.61 17.13
CA GLY A 307 25.88 4.16 18.04
C GLY A 307 24.69 5.13 18.12
N GLY A 308 23.79 4.88 19.09
CA GLY A 308 22.73 5.81 19.47
C GLY A 308 23.25 7.12 20.08
N PRO A 309 22.42 8.18 20.13
CA PRO A 309 22.79 9.46 20.74
C PRO A 309 23.14 9.37 22.22
#